data_AF-A0A7V4H8Z8-F1
#
_entry.id   AF-A0A7V4H8Z8-F1
#
_cell.length_a   1.000
_cell.length_b   1.000
_cell.length_c   1.000
_cell.angle_alpha   90.00
_cell.angle_beta   90.00
_cell.angle_gamma   90.00
#
_symmetry.space_group_name_H-M   'P 1'
#
loop_
_entity.id
_entity.type
_entity.pdbx_description
1 polymer ?
#
loop_
_entity_poly.entity_id
_entity_poly.type
_entity_poly.pdbx_seq_one_letter_code
_entity_poly.pdbx_strand_id
1 'polypeptide(L)'
;MKRIIFLLILLSYVSFGQTKVGSTAAPFLNIGVGPRAISMGGAFVATANDMTALYWNPAGVARMEANGALFAHTRWFADISYNWAGVLVNMGSFGSAGLSLIYLNYGEMEVTTLAEQDGTGEFFSAKDIAISLTYSYNLSDRFSLGINAKYISQKIWNCSAEAFALDLGTLFISDIYGLRIGATISNFGTEMQLDGKDLFILYDVNPDINGNNDQILAKLKTDAYALPLVFRVGIAKDFVFQNNRLTIGIDAIHPNDNAEAVNIGGEYAFNENVFIRAGYKSTFLTNTEEGITLGFGLKYELSPGIYANLDYAYQDFGVLSYTQHFGIGIKF
;
A
#
# COMPACT_ATOMS: atom_id res chain seq x y z
N MET A 1 -30.76 17.93 -27.86
CA MET A 1 -30.04 16.85 -27.16
C MET A 1 -28.53 17.04 -27.14
N LYS A 2 -27.81 17.15 -28.28
CA LYS A 2 -26.35 17.35 -28.30
C LYS A 2 -25.84 18.58 -27.51
N ARG A 3 -26.57 19.70 -27.54
CA ARG A 3 -26.22 20.93 -26.78
C ARG A 3 -26.42 20.81 -25.26
N ILE A 4 -27.37 19.98 -24.82
CA ILE A 4 -27.65 19.74 -23.39
C ILE A 4 -26.57 18.82 -22.79
N ILE A 5 -26.15 17.81 -23.56
CA ILE A 5 -25.03 16.93 -23.19
C ILE A 5 -23.72 17.73 -23.10
N PHE A 6 -23.48 18.64 -24.06
CA PHE A 6 -22.30 19.51 -24.02
C PHE A 6 -22.32 20.49 -22.83
N LEU A 7 -23.50 21.02 -22.46
CA LEU A 7 -23.66 21.86 -21.27
C LEU A 7 -23.47 21.07 -19.97
N LEU A 8 -23.95 19.83 -19.90
CA LEU A 8 -23.75 18.95 -18.73
C LEU A 8 -22.28 18.56 -18.54
N ILE A 9 -21.56 18.31 -19.64
CA ILE A 9 -20.11 18.07 -19.62
C ILE A 9 -19.33 19.32 -19.18
N LEU A 10 -19.77 20.52 -19.59
CA LEU A 10 -19.17 21.78 -19.16
C LEU A 10 -19.48 22.13 -17.69
N LEU A 11 -20.67 21.78 -17.18
CA LEU A 11 -21.02 21.99 -15.77
C LEU A 11 -20.26 21.05 -14.82
N SER A 12 -19.85 19.86 -15.25
CA SER A 12 -19.00 18.98 -14.44
C SER A 12 -17.58 19.52 -14.21
N TYR A 13 -17.12 20.51 -14.99
CA TYR A 13 -15.79 21.12 -14.81
C TYR A 13 -15.73 22.18 -13.70
N VAL A 14 -16.86 22.60 -13.11
CA VAL A 14 -16.92 23.74 -12.16
C VAL A 14 -17.17 23.32 -10.70
N SER A 15 -17.21 22.01 -10.41
CA SER A 15 -17.24 21.55 -9.02
C SER A 15 -15.84 21.64 -8.42
N PHE A 16 -15.58 22.71 -7.66
CA PHE A 16 -14.48 22.73 -6.70
C PHE A 16 -14.80 21.75 -5.58
N GLY A 17 -14.39 20.49 -5.75
CA GLY A 17 -14.43 19.50 -4.68
C GLY A 17 -13.49 19.93 -3.56
N GLN A 18 -14.00 20.02 -2.34
CA GLN A 18 -13.14 20.16 -1.17
C GLN A 18 -12.42 18.82 -0.96
N THR A 19 -11.11 18.80 -1.17
CA THR A 19 -10.31 17.60 -0.91
C THR A 19 -10.30 17.34 0.59
N LYS A 20 -10.76 16.15 1.00
CA LYS A 20 -10.71 15.70 2.39
C LYS A 20 -9.31 15.12 2.64
N VAL A 21 -8.34 15.98 2.94
CA VAL A 21 -6.95 15.55 3.19
C VAL A 21 -6.79 15.12 4.65
N GLY A 22 -6.26 13.92 4.89
CA GLY A 22 -5.49 13.59 6.09
C GLY A 22 -6.24 13.21 7.38
N SER A 23 -7.47 12.69 7.32
CA SER A 23 -8.22 12.26 8.54
C SER A 23 -8.45 10.74 8.62
N THR A 24 -7.38 9.95 8.48
CA THR A 24 -7.43 8.48 8.57
C THR A 24 -6.41 7.95 9.59
N ALA A 25 -6.75 6.83 10.23
CA ALA A 25 -5.80 6.04 11.00
C ALA A 25 -4.92 5.19 10.07
N ALA A 26 -3.85 4.59 10.59
CA ALA A 26 -3.00 3.65 9.85
C ALA A 26 -2.49 4.13 8.47
N PRO A 27 -1.91 5.35 8.35
CA PRO A 27 -1.42 5.89 7.07
C PRO A 27 -0.32 5.04 6.43
N PHE A 28 0.36 4.18 7.20
CA PHE A 28 1.35 3.23 6.68
C PHE A 28 0.79 2.28 5.60
N LEU A 29 -0.53 2.06 5.57
CA LEU A 29 -1.19 1.24 4.55
C LEU A 29 -1.12 1.86 3.15
N ASN A 30 -0.88 3.17 3.04
CA ASN A 30 -0.68 3.88 1.78
C ASN A 30 0.76 3.76 1.23
N ILE A 31 1.70 3.21 2.02
CA ILE A 31 3.06 2.95 1.57
C ILE A 31 3.07 1.74 0.63
N GLY A 32 3.43 1.97 -0.63
CA GLY A 32 3.44 0.94 -1.67
C GLY A 32 4.40 -0.20 -1.35
N VAL A 33 4.03 -1.41 -1.77
CA VAL A 33 4.80 -2.63 -1.52
C VAL A 33 5.47 -3.13 -2.80
N GLY A 34 6.72 -3.58 -2.68
CA GLY A 34 7.42 -4.30 -3.73
C GLY A 34 8.15 -3.40 -4.74
N PRO A 35 9.46 -3.59 -4.98
CA PRO A 35 10.22 -2.70 -5.85
C PRO A 35 9.71 -2.69 -7.29
N ARG A 36 9.25 -3.83 -7.82
CA ARG A 36 8.67 -3.92 -9.17
C ARG A 36 7.46 -3.00 -9.34
N ALA A 37 6.50 -3.04 -8.42
CA ALA A 37 5.31 -2.20 -8.49
C ALA A 37 5.64 -0.71 -8.26
N ILE A 38 6.51 -0.41 -7.30
CA ILE A 38 6.95 0.95 -6.98
C ILE A 38 7.66 1.59 -8.17
N SER A 39 8.56 0.87 -8.83
CA SER A 39 9.27 1.35 -10.04
C SER A 39 8.39 1.51 -11.28
N MET A 40 7.16 1.02 -11.25
CA MET A 40 6.11 1.30 -12.25
C MET A 40 5.19 2.44 -11.79
N GLY A 41 5.68 3.33 -10.92
CA GLY A 41 4.91 4.45 -10.35
C GLY A 41 3.72 4.01 -9.49
N GLY A 42 3.65 2.74 -9.08
CA GLY A 42 2.46 2.17 -8.44
C GLY A 42 1.29 1.93 -9.40
N ALA A 43 1.50 1.98 -10.72
CA ALA A 43 0.52 1.58 -11.73
C ALA A 43 0.55 0.05 -11.92
N PHE A 44 -0.04 -0.67 -10.97
CA PHE A 44 0.13 -2.10 -10.81
C PHE A 44 -1.16 -2.89 -10.66
N VAL A 45 -2.33 -2.25 -10.54
CA VAL A 45 -3.61 -2.93 -10.28
C VAL A 45 -3.99 -3.91 -11.38
N ALA A 46 -3.82 -3.53 -12.65
CA ALA A 46 -4.07 -4.42 -13.79
C ALA A 46 -2.85 -5.27 -14.20
N THR A 47 -1.67 -4.96 -13.68
CA THR A 47 -0.42 -5.68 -13.96
C THR A 47 -0.16 -6.79 -12.95
N ALA A 48 -0.70 -6.70 -11.73
CA ALA A 48 -0.46 -7.54 -10.56
C ALA A 48 -0.37 -9.05 -10.89
N ASN A 49 0.83 -9.51 -11.21
CA ASN A 49 1.12 -10.88 -11.64
C ASN A 49 2.40 -11.43 -10.97
N ASP A 50 2.73 -10.91 -9.80
CA ASP A 50 3.78 -11.41 -8.91
C ASP A 50 3.27 -11.49 -7.47
N MET A 51 4.14 -11.88 -6.54
CA MET A 51 3.79 -12.06 -5.13
C MET A 51 3.19 -10.79 -4.49
N THR A 52 3.50 -9.60 -5.00
CA THR A 52 2.96 -8.33 -4.50
C THR A 52 1.50 -8.13 -4.90
N ALA A 53 0.93 -8.99 -5.76
CA ALA A 53 -0.51 -9.04 -6.04
C ALA A 53 -1.34 -9.25 -4.75
N LEU A 54 -0.77 -9.92 -3.74
CA LEU A 54 -1.38 -10.04 -2.40
C LEU A 54 -1.71 -8.66 -1.79
N TYR A 55 -0.94 -7.61 -2.12
CA TYR A 55 -1.18 -6.23 -1.69
C TYR A 55 -1.91 -5.40 -2.76
N TRP A 56 -1.46 -5.45 -4.02
CA TRP A 56 -1.93 -4.52 -5.06
C TRP A 56 -3.29 -4.90 -5.67
N ASN A 57 -3.53 -6.19 -5.93
CA ASN A 57 -4.80 -6.68 -6.45
C ASN A 57 -4.91 -8.20 -6.23
N PRO A 58 -5.69 -8.66 -5.24
CA PRO A 58 -5.78 -10.08 -4.94
C PRO A 58 -6.31 -10.90 -6.12
N ALA A 59 -7.13 -10.34 -7.03
CA ALA A 59 -7.57 -11.09 -8.22
C ALA A 59 -6.43 -11.53 -9.15
N GLY A 60 -5.27 -10.86 -9.08
CA GLY A 60 -4.06 -11.26 -9.81
C GLY A 60 -3.44 -12.55 -9.28
N VAL A 61 -3.61 -12.85 -7.99
CA VAL A 61 -3.11 -14.07 -7.32
C VAL A 61 -3.69 -15.32 -7.98
N ALA A 62 -4.97 -15.29 -8.36
CA ALA A 62 -5.63 -16.42 -9.04
C ALA A 62 -5.00 -16.80 -10.40
N ARG A 63 -4.26 -15.86 -11.03
CA ARG A 63 -3.60 -16.07 -12.32
C ARG A 63 -2.16 -16.57 -12.19
N MET A 64 -1.66 -16.70 -10.97
CA MET A 64 -0.29 -17.15 -10.73
C MET A 64 -0.23 -18.67 -10.71
N GLU A 65 0.57 -19.26 -11.59
CA GLU A 65 0.67 -20.73 -11.73
C GLU A 65 1.66 -21.37 -10.75
N ALA A 66 2.59 -20.59 -10.21
CA ALA A 66 3.64 -21.07 -9.31
C ALA A 66 3.39 -20.61 -7.87
N ASN A 67 3.85 -21.43 -6.92
CA ASN A 67 3.98 -21.01 -5.54
C ASN A 67 5.14 -20.03 -5.44
N GLY A 68 5.19 -19.29 -4.34
CA GLY A 68 6.34 -18.45 -4.11
C GLY A 68 6.32 -17.72 -2.79
N ALA A 69 7.43 -17.07 -2.55
CA ALA A 69 7.61 -16.14 -1.46
C ALA A 69 8.35 -14.90 -1.96
N LEU A 70 8.08 -13.76 -1.34
CA LEU A 70 8.81 -12.52 -1.60
C LEU A 70 8.97 -11.78 -0.28
N PHE A 71 10.18 -11.30 -0.04
CA PHE A 71 10.49 -10.33 0.99
C PHE A 71 10.88 -9.01 0.32
N ALA A 72 10.33 -7.91 0.81
CA ALA A 72 10.65 -6.57 0.37
C ALA A 72 11.00 -5.69 1.57
N HIS A 73 12.12 -4.98 1.47
CA HIS A 73 12.60 -4.04 2.45
C HIS A 73 12.67 -2.64 1.83
N THR A 74 12.10 -1.67 2.52
CA THR A 74 12.11 -0.27 2.14
C THR A 74 12.79 0.54 3.23
N ARG A 75 13.79 1.33 2.81
CA ARG A 75 14.33 2.41 3.64
C ARG A 75 13.44 3.62 3.45
N TRP A 76 12.67 3.92 4.48
CA TRP A 76 11.78 5.06 4.52
C TRP A 76 12.49 6.26 5.17
N PHE A 77 11.81 7.39 5.26
CA PHE A 77 12.39 8.61 5.84
C PHE A 77 12.74 8.42 7.32
N ALA A 78 13.66 9.23 7.83
CA ALA A 78 14.03 9.27 9.25
C ALA A 78 14.38 7.88 9.83
N ASP A 79 15.15 7.08 9.07
CA ASP A 79 15.58 5.72 9.43
C ASP A 79 14.45 4.71 9.70
N ILE A 80 13.22 5.08 9.35
CA ILE A 80 12.06 4.19 9.44
C ILE A 80 12.25 3.03 8.45
N SER A 81 11.99 1.81 8.91
CA SER A 81 12.05 0.62 8.07
C SER A 81 10.65 0.10 7.79
N TYR A 82 10.34 -0.10 6.51
CA TYR A 82 9.09 -0.68 6.06
C TYR A 82 9.35 -2.01 5.38
N ASN A 83 8.87 -3.08 6.00
CA ASN A 83 9.12 -4.44 5.56
C ASN A 83 7.82 -5.10 5.15
N TRP A 84 7.87 -5.83 4.06
CA TRP A 84 6.77 -6.66 3.60
C TRP A 84 7.27 -8.07 3.31
N ALA A 85 6.48 -9.06 3.72
CA ALA A 85 6.71 -10.45 3.39
C ALA A 85 5.40 -11.06 2.90
N GLY A 86 5.46 -11.91 1.90
CA GLY A 86 4.30 -12.63 1.39
C GLY A 86 4.65 -14.01 0.88
N VAL A 87 3.73 -14.93 1.09
CA VAL A 87 3.76 -16.29 0.55
C VAL A 87 2.46 -16.57 -0.19
N LEU A 88 2.56 -17.28 -1.30
CA LEU A 88 1.44 -17.65 -2.15
C LEU A 88 1.49 -19.15 -2.43
N VAL A 89 0.32 -19.78 -2.37
CA VAL A 89 0.11 -21.17 -2.73
C VAL A 89 -0.99 -21.25 -3.80
N ASN A 90 -0.64 -21.82 -4.94
CA ASN A 90 -1.59 -22.22 -5.97
C ASN A 90 -2.20 -23.59 -5.59
N MET A 91 -3.54 -23.67 -5.56
CA MET A 91 -4.29 -24.88 -5.20
C MET A 91 -5.04 -25.46 -6.41
N GLY A 92 -4.57 -25.18 -7.62
CA GLY A 92 -5.15 -25.61 -8.88
C GLY A 92 -6.57 -25.08 -9.10
N SER A 93 -7.51 -25.99 -9.34
CA SER A 93 -8.92 -25.67 -9.59
C SER A 93 -9.65 -25.09 -8.38
N PHE A 94 -9.09 -25.23 -7.17
CA PHE A 94 -9.65 -24.63 -5.95
C PHE A 94 -9.27 -23.16 -5.78
N GLY A 95 -8.49 -22.59 -6.69
CA GLY A 95 -8.02 -21.20 -6.65
C GLY A 95 -6.62 -21.06 -6.05
N SER A 96 -6.35 -19.91 -5.46
CA SER A 96 -5.05 -19.58 -4.87
C SER A 96 -5.25 -18.91 -3.53
N ALA A 97 -4.34 -19.18 -2.61
CA ALA A 97 -4.32 -18.58 -1.28
C ALA A 97 -2.97 -17.92 -1.03
N GLY A 98 -2.95 -16.96 -0.11
CA GLY A 98 -1.71 -16.35 0.32
C GLY A 98 -1.81 -15.72 1.70
N LEU A 99 -0.65 -15.47 2.28
CA LEU A 99 -0.49 -14.77 3.54
C LEU A 99 0.54 -13.67 3.33
N SER A 100 0.25 -12.46 3.82
CA SER A 100 1.22 -11.37 3.81
C SER A 100 1.25 -10.60 5.13
N LEU A 101 2.41 -10.01 5.40
CA LEU A 101 2.72 -9.21 6.57
C LEU A 101 3.36 -7.90 6.13
N ILE A 102 2.83 -6.79 6.62
CA ILE A 102 3.48 -5.48 6.64
C ILE A 102 3.96 -5.24 8.05
N TYR A 103 5.21 -4.79 8.18
CA TYR A 103 5.82 -4.36 9.44
C TYR A 103 6.56 -3.03 9.24
N LEU A 104 6.02 -1.96 9.81
CA LEU A 104 6.64 -0.64 9.86
C LEU A 104 7.26 -0.44 11.25
N ASN A 105 8.55 -0.16 11.29
CA ASN A 105 9.29 0.10 12.52
C ASN A 105 9.89 1.49 12.48
N TYR A 106 9.54 2.32 13.46
CA TYR A 106 9.96 3.71 13.56
C TYR A 106 11.32 3.87 14.26
N GLY A 107 11.90 2.78 14.76
CA GLY A 107 13.11 2.82 15.58
C GLY A 107 12.82 3.18 17.04
N GLU A 108 13.89 3.37 17.79
CA GLU A 108 13.85 3.82 19.18
C GLU A 108 14.12 5.33 19.23
N MET A 109 13.32 6.03 20.01
CA MET A 109 13.41 7.46 20.26
C MET A 109 13.64 7.69 21.74
N GLU A 110 14.53 8.62 22.07
CA GLU A 110 14.81 8.98 23.45
C GLU A 110 13.69 9.89 24.01
N VAL A 111 13.34 9.68 25.26
CA VAL A 111 12.40 10.54 25.97
C VAL A 111 13.08 11.82 26.39
N THR A 112 12.43 12.95 26.10
CA THR A 112 12.91 14.26 26.53
C THR A 112 11.89 14.90 27.48
N THR A 113 12.39 15.67 28.43
CA THR A 113 11.56 16.48 29.33
C THR A 113 12.03 17.93 29.30
N LEU A 114 11.26 18.84 29.92
CA LEU A 114 11.71 20.23 30.06
C LEU A 114 13.02 20.34 30.86
N ALA A 115 13.29 19.40 31.77
CA ALA A 115 14.52 19.35 32.55
C ALA A 115 15.66 18.66 31.82
N GLU A 116 15.35 17.68 30.96
CA GLU A 116 16.30 16.82 30.26
C GLU A 116 16.00 16.85 28.74
N GLN A 117 16.40 17.94 28.09
CA GLN A 117 16.12 18.18 26.67
C GLN A 117 16.98 17.31 25.74
N ASP A 118 18.18 16.92 26.20
CA ASP A 118 19.09 16.03 25.47
C ASP A 118 18.80 14.54 25.71
N GLY A 119 17.76 14.23 26.49
CA GLY A 119 17.35 12.86 26.77
C GLY A 119 17.41 12.47 28.25
N THR A 120 16.47 11.63 28.67
CA THR A 120 16.37 11.10 30.05
C THR A 120 17.09 9.75 30.21
N GLY A 121 17.60 9.17 29.11
CA GLY A 121 18.08 7.79 29.06
C GLY A 121 16.97 6.73 28.94
N GLU A 122 15.69 7.11 28.99
CA GLU A 122 14.57 6.23 28.65
C GLU A 122 14.27 6.26 27.15
N PHE A 123 13.85 5.12 26.59
CA PHE A 123 13.55 4.98 25.17
C PHE A 123 12.13 4.48 24.94
N PHE A 124 11.54 4.91 23.83
CA PHE A 124 10.27 4.40 23.34
C PHE A 124 10.31 4.13 21.84
N SER A 125 9.39 3.29 21.39
CA SER A 125 9.25 2.96 19.98
C SER A 125 7.79 2.97 19.55
N ALA A 126 7.61 3.14 18.25
CA ALA A 126 6.35 2.92 17.57
C ALA A 126 6.52 1.80 16.54
N LYS A 127 5.46 1.03 16.32
CA LYS A 127 5.41 -0.03 15.31
C LYS A 127 4.00 -0.23 14.81
N ASP A 128 3.89 -0.47 13.51
CA ASP A 128 2.63 -0.77 12.86
C ASP A 128 2.71 -2.12 12.15
N ILE A 129 1.63 -2.88 12.21
CA ILE A 129 1.52 -4.23 11.66
C ILE A 129 0.23 -4.32 10.87
N ALA A 130 0.31 -4.92 9.67
CA ALA A 130 -0.88 -5.43 8.99
C ALA A 130 -0.65 -6.86 8.50
N ILE A 131 -1.53 -7.78 8.88
CA ILE A 131 -1.51 -9.17 8.45
C ILE A 131 -2.71 -9.37 7.51
N SER A 132 -2.47 -9.92 6.32
CA SER A 132 -3.52 -10.17 5.34
C SER A 132 -3.55 -11.64 4.92
N LEU A 133 -4.72 -12.26 5.01
CA LEU A 133 -5.02 -13.56 4.42
C LEU A 133 -5.74 -13.35 3.09
N THR A 134 -5.21 -13.90 2.02
CA THR A 134 -5.73 -13.75 0.66
C THR A 134 -6.33 -15.05 0.18
N TYR A 135 -7.50 -14.96 -0.46
CA TYR A 135 -8.05 -16.04 -1.28
C TYR A 135 -8.50 -15.48 -2.62
N SER A 136 -8.27 -16.21 -3.70
CA SER A 136 -8.53 -15.74 -5.05
C SER A 136 -8.93 -16.87 -5.98
N TYR A 137 -9.81 -16.57 -6.93
CA TYR A 137 -10.45 -17.58 -7.77
C TYR A 137 -10.65 -17.07 -9.20
N ASN A 138 -10.42 -17.94 -10.18
CA ASN A 138 -10.75 -17.69 -11.59
C ASN A 138 -12.19 -18.10 -11.85
N LEU A 139 -13.11 -17.15 -12.03
CA LEU A 139 -14.50 -17.46 -12.36
C LEU A 139 -14.66 -17.89 -13.82
N SER A 140 -13.75 -17.43 -14.68
CA SER A 140 -13.64 -17.84 -16.06
C SER A 140 -12.18 -17.75 -16.50
N ASP A 141 -11.91 -18.18 -17.73
CA ASP A 141 -10.58 -18.05 -18.35
C ASP A 141 -10.09 -16.60 -18.42
N ARG A 142 -11.00 -15.62 -18.28
CA ARG A 142 -10.72 -14.20 -18.47
C ARG A 142 -11.02 -13.33 -17.26
N PHE A 143 -11.84 -13.80 -16.33
CA PHE A 143 -12.25 -13.02 -15.16
C PHE A 143 -11.84 -13.71 -13.87
N SER A 144 -11.14 -12.99 -13.00
CA SER A 144 -10.78 -13.44 -11.65
C SER A 144 -11.21 -12.44 -10.59
N LEU A 145 -11.49 -12.98 -9.40
CA LEU A 145 -11.80 -12.23 -8.20
C LEU A 145 -10.81 -12.61 -7.10
N GLY A 146 -10.57 -11.68 -6.19
CA GLY A 146 -9.79 -11.93 -4.99
C GLY A 146 -10.31 -11.13 -3.80
N ILE A 147 -10.09 -11.68 -2.61
CA ILE A 147 -10.43 -11.06 -1.34
C ILE A 147 -9.24 -11.17 -0.39
N ASN A 148 -9.00 -10.10 0.36
CA ASN A 148 -8.11 -10.12 1.53
C ASN A 148 -8.91 -9.89 2.79
N ALA A 149 -8.67 -10.68 3.84
CA ALA A 149 -9.04 -10.35 5.20
C ALA A 149 -7.80 -9.83 5.95
N LYS A 150 -7.91 -8.64 6.54
CA LYS A 150 -6.78 -7.91 7.11
C LYS A 150 -7.01 -7.57 8.58
N TYR A 151 -6.00 -7.85 9.40
CA TYR A 151 -5.87 -7.36 10.77
C TYR A 151 -4.79 -6.27 10.82
N ILE A 152 -5.11 -5.13 11.41
CA ILE A 152 -4.26 -3.94 11.46
C ILE A 152 -4.08 -3.56 12.91
N SER A 153 -2.82 -3.33 13.32
CA SER A 153 -2.47 -2.89 14.65
C SER A 153 -1.44 -1.78 14.57
N GLN A 154 -1.66 -0.71 15.32
CA GLN A 154 -0.68 0.35 15.55
C GLN A 154 -0.35 0.38 17.04
N LYS A 155 0.93 0.54 17.37
CA LYS A 155 1.38 0.68 18.74
C LYS A 155 2.39 1.81 18.83
N ILE A 156 2.16 2.73 19.76
CA ILE A 156 3.13 3.74 20.17
C ILE A 156 3.25 3.68 21.68
N TRP A 157 4.45 3.39 22.16
CA TRP A 157 4.71 3.14 23.58
C TRP A 157 3.68 2.19 24.24
N ASN A 158 2.84 2.67 25.18
CA ASN A 158 1.86 1.85 25.90
C ASN A 158 0.43 2.07 25.42
N CYS A 159 0.27 2.70 24.26
CA CYS A 159 -0.98 2.84 23.58
C CYS A 159 -1.01 2.01 22.30
N SER A 160 -2.17 1.47 21.99
CA SER A 160 -2.42 0.68 20.79
C SER A 160 -3.79 0.97 20.22
N ALA A 161 -3.92 0.78 18.91
CA ALA A 161 -5.18 0.78 18.21
C ALA A 161 -5.24 -0.46 17.31
N GLU A 162 -6.44 -0.97 17.07
CA GLU A 162 -6.66 -2.17 16.25
C GLU A 162 -7.84 -1.97 15.30
N ALA A 163 -7.78 -2.59 14.13
CA ALA A 163 -8.87 -2.57 13.16
C ALA A 163 -8.87 -3.84 12.29
N PHE A 164 -10.04 -4.14 11.73
CA PHE A 164 -10.21 -5.18 10.72
C PHE A 164 -10.65 -4.55 9.41
N ALA A 165 -10.13 -5.07 8.30
CA ALA A 165 -10.50 -4.60 6.97
C ALA A 165 -10.60 -5.73 5.95
N LEU A 166 -11.31 -5.45 4.86
CA LEU A 166 -11.38 -6.27 3.68
C LEU A 166 -10.80 -5.52 2.48
N ASP A 167 -10.06 -6.24 1.65
CA ASP A 167 -9.74 -5.78 0.30
C ASP A 167 -10.47 -6.67 -0.71
N LEU A 168 -10.97 -6.06 -1.78
CA LEU A 168 -11.62 -6.76 -2.89
C LEU A 168 -10.89 -6.40 -4.18
N GLY A 169 -10.62 -7.40 -5.01
CA GLY A 169 -9.95 -7.24 -6.29
C GLY A 169 -10.69 -7.94 -7.41
N THR A 170 -10.61 -7.37 -8.60
CA THR A 170 -11.09 -7.95 -9.86
C THR A 170 -10.01 -7.80 -10.92
N LEU A 171 -9.94 -8.77 -11.82
CA LEU A 171 -9.05 -8.70 -12.98
C LEU A 171 -9.74 -9.33 -14.19
N PHE A 172 -9.81 -8.58 -15.27
CA PHE A 172 -10.39 -9.00 -16.54
C PHE A 172 -9.35 -8.93 -17.66
N ILE A 173 -9.17 -10.02 -18.39
CA ILE A 173 -8.29 -10.12 -19.55
C ILE A 173 -9.17 -10.10 -20.80
N SER A 174 -9.10 -9.00 -21.55
CA SER A 174 -9.89 -8.77 -22.75
C SER A 174 -9.33 -9.49 -23.97
N ASP A 175 -10.22 -9.89 -24.88
CA ASP A 175 -9.88 -10.41 -26.21
C ASP A 175 -9.24 -9.36 -27.12
N ILE A 176 -9.43 -8.09 -26.79
CA ILE A 176 -8.89 -6.98 -27.56
C ILE A 176 -7.40 -6.86 -27.25
N TYR A 177 -6.59 -7.64 -27.96
CA TYR A 177 -5.12 -7.59 -27.93
C TYR A 177 -4.50 -7.79 -26.54
N GLY A 178 -5.11 -8.62 -25.69
CA GLY A 178 -4.59 -8.95 -24.36
C GLY A 178 -4.64 -7.80 -23.36
N LEU A 179 -5.50 -6.80 -23.57
CA LEU A 179 -5.70 -5.70 -22.63
C LEU A 179 -6.23 -6.23 -21.30
N ARG A 180 -5.56 -5.88 -20.20
CA ARG A 180 -5.98 -6.18 -18.83
C ARG A 180 -6.68 -4.97 -18.23
N ILE A 181 -7.76 -5.23 -17.51
CA ILE A 181 -8.51 -4.24 -16.74
C ILE A 181 -8.60 -4.77 -15.32
N GLY A 182 -8.12 -4.00 -14.35
CA GLY A 182 -8.15 -4.35 -12.94
C GLY A 182 -8.93 -3.32 -12.14
N ALA A 183 -9.58 -3.75 -11.07
CA ALA A 183 -10.22 -2.83 -10.13
C ALA A 183 -10.08 -3.38 -8.71
N THR A 184 -9.82 -2.50 -7.75
CA THR A 184 -9.66 -2.87 -6.34
C THR A 184 -10.31 -1.87 -5.40
N ILE A 185 -10.86 -2.36 -4.30
CA ILE A 185 -11.18 -1.57 -3.11
C ILE A 185 -10.28 -2.10 -2.00
N SER A 186 -9.45 -1.24 -1.41
CA SER A 186 -8.55 -1.59 -0.31
C SER A 186 -8.98 -0.93 0.99
N ASN A 187 -8.73 -1.60 2.11
CA ASN A 187 -8.90 -1.13 3.48
C ASN A 187 -10.35 -0.75 3.84
N PHE A 188 -11.34 -1.45 3.29
CA PHE A 188 -12.73 -1.27 3.71
C PHE A 188 -12.95 -1.98 5.05
N GLY A 189 -13.06 -1.22 6.14
CA GLY A 189 -12.98 -1.80 7.49
C GLY A 189 -13.53 -0.92 8.61
N THR A 190 -13.30 -1.38 9.84
CA THR A 190 -13.68 -0.67 11.07
C THR A 190 -12.83 0.59 11.26
N GLU A 191 -13.37 1.55 12.02
CA GLU A 191 -12.55 2.65 12.54
C GLU A 191 -11.53 2.12 13.55
N MET A 192 -10.51 2.92 13.79
CA MET A 192 -9.39 2.62 14.66
C MET A 192 -9.25 3.74 15.69
N GLN A 193 -9.20 3.38 16.97
CA GLN A 193 -9.13 4.32 18.09
C GLN A 193 -7.97 3.94 18.99
N LEU A 194 -7.11 4.91 19.29
CA LEU A 194 -5.95 4.71 20.15
C LEU A 194 -6.38 4.61 21.62
N ASP A 195 -5.98 3.54 22.29
CA ASP A 195 -6.22 3.36 23.72
C ASP A 195 -4.99 2.82 24.44
N GLY A 196 -4.83 3.12 25.73
CA GLY A 196 -3.72 2.61 26.54
C GLY A 196 -3.53 3.33 27.87
N LYS A 197 -2.54 2.86 28.64
CA LYS A 197 -2.29 3.40 29.99
C LYS A 197 -1.78 4.85 29.99
N ASP A 198 -1.14 5.29 28.90
CA ASP A 198 -0.60 6.65 28.80
C ASP A 198 -1.70 7.70 28.60
N LEU A 199 -2.96 7.28 28.38
CA LEU A 199 -4.12 8.17 28.37
C LEU A 199 -4.66 8.48 29.76
N PHE A 200 -4.21 7.76 30.80
CA PHE A 200 -4.62 8.04 32.17
C PHE A 200 -3.76 9.15 32.76
N ILE A 201 -4.41 10.21 33.24
CA ILE A 201 -3.77 11.35 33.88
C ILE A 201 -4.37 11.58 35.26
N LEU A 202 -3.60 12.19 36.15
CA LEU A 202 -4.17 12.79 37.35
C LEU A 202 -4.68 14.18 36.98
N TYR A 203 -5.95 14.44 37.25
CA TYR A 203 -6.62 15.67 36.87
C TYR A 203 -7.32 16.29 38.08
N ASP A 204 -7.08 17.58 38.29
CA ASP A 204 -7.84 18.40 39.22
C ASP A 204 -9.03 19.03 38.49
N VAL A 205 -10.24 18.65 38.89
CA VAL A 205 -11.49 19.13 38.27
C VAL A 205 -11.78 20.58 38.64
N ASN A 206 -11.25 21.08 39.76
CA ASN A 206 -11.53 22.43 40.22
C ASN A 206 -10.31 23.07 40.94
N PRO A 207 -9.26 23.43 40.19
CA PRO A 207 -7.99 23.89 40.76
C PRO A 207 -8.09 25.18 41.60
N ASP A 208 -9.21 25.91 41.48
CA ASP A 208 -9.46 27.14 42.23
C ASP A 208 -10.09 26.90 43.61
N ILE A 209 -10.56 25.67 43.92
CA ILE A 209 -11.18 25.33 45.21
C ILE A 209 -10.18 24.58 46.09
N ASN A 210 -9.73 25.23 47.16
CA ASN A 210 -8.91 24.59 48.19
C ASN A 210 -9.65 23.43 48.88
N GLY A 211 -8.98 22.28 49.00
CA GLY A 211 -9.47 21.10 49.72
C GLY A 211 -10.29 20.11 48.88
N ASN A 212 -10.38 20.31 47.56
CA ASN A 212 -10.83 19.28 46.64
C ASN A 212 -9.74 18.21 46.42
N ASN A 213 -10.10 17.12 45.72
CA ASN A 213 -9.13 16.10 45.35
C ASN A 213 -8.49 16.47 44.00
N ASP A 214 -7.20 16.79 44.04
CA ASP A 214 -6.36 17.16 42.89
C ASP A 214 -5.80 15.95 42.14
N GLN A 215 -6.02 14.73 42.64
CA GLN A 215 -5.49 13.48 42.10
C GLN A 215 -6.58 12.53 41.59
N ILE A 216 -7.63 13.07 40.95
CA ILE A 216 -8.65 12.22 40.33
C ILE A 216 -8.06 11.58 39.09
N LEU A 217 -8.10 10.25 39.03
CA LEU A 217 -7.69 9.50 37.85
C LEU A 217 -8.69 9.75 36.71
N ALA A 218 -8.27 10.52 35.71
CA ALA A 218 -9.03 10.79 34.50
C ALA A 218 -8.41 10.05 33.31
N LYS A 219 -9.20 9.80 32.27
CA LYS A 219 -8.73 9.21 31.01
C LYS A 219 -8.98 10.19 29.87
N LEU A 220 -7.93 10.57 29.16
CA LEU A 220 -8.00 11.35 27.94
C LEU A 220 -8.77 10.56 26.88
N LYS A 221 -9.85 11.14 26.37
CA LYS A 221 -10.66 10.52 25.32
C LYS A 221 -10.05 10.83 23.96
N THR A 222 -9.66 9.78 23.24
CA THR A 222 -9.23 9.84 21.84
C THR A 222 -10.42 9.69 20.91
N ASP A 223 -10.29 10.15 19.66
CA ASP A 223 -11.28 9.94 18.62
C ASP A 223 -10.99 8.67 17.82
N ALA A 224 -12.03 8.11 17.20
CA ALA A 224 -11.92 7.01 16.26
C ALA A 224 -11.79 7.58 14.84
N TYR A 225 -10.88 7.01 14.04
CA TYR A 225 -10.66 7.43 12.66
C TYR A 225 -10.82 6.24 11.71
N ALA A 226 -11.40 6.49 10.54
CA ALA A 226 -11.51 5.49 9.49
C ALA A 226 -10.13 5.10 8.95
N LEU A 227 -10.04 3.90 8.37
CA LEU A 227 -8.87 3.45 7.61
C LEU A 227 -8.73 4.20 6.27
N PRO A 228 -7.53 4.20 5.65
CA PRO A 228 -7.30 4.84 4.37
C PRO A 228 -7.88 3.95 3.27
N LEU A 229 -9.17 4.13 3.03
CA LEU A 229 -9.90 3.42 1.99
C LEU A 229 -9.47 3.95 0.64
N VAL A 230 -9.09 3.05 -0.26
CA VAL A 230 -8.64 3.42 -1.59
C VAL A 230 -9.34 2.58 -2.64
N PHE A 231 -10.02 3.25 -3.57
CA PHE A 231 -10.49 2.65 -4.80
C PHE A 231 -9.47 2.87 -5.92
N ARG A 232 -9.16 1.81 -6.67
CA ARG A 232 -8.24 1.89 -7.81
C ARG A 232 -8.83 1.18 -9.02
N VAL A 233 -8.64 1.77 -10.20
CA VAL A 233 -8.98 1.17 -11.48
C VAL A 233 -7.78 1.28 -12.40
N GLY A 234 -7.35 0.15 -12.94
CA GLY A 234 -6.15 0.04 -13.76
C GLY A 234 -6.43 -0.53 -15.13
N ILE A 235 -5.63 -0.11 -16.10
CA ILE A 235 -5.48 -0.80 -17.39
C ILE A 235 -4.02 -1.12 -17.63
N ALA A 236 -3.74 -2.29 -18.19
CA ALA A 236 -2.40 -2.70 -18.56
C ALA A 236 -2.37 -3.48 -19.87
N LYS A 237 -1.28 -3.36 -20.63
CA LYS A 237 -1.09 -4.10 -21.86
C LYS A 237 0.35 -4.51 -22.03
N ASP A 238 0.54 -5.74 -22.52
CA ASP A 238 1.83 -6.26 -22.93
C ASP A 238 1.97 -6.16 -24.45
N PHE A 239 3.13 -5.68 -24.89
CA PHE A 239 3.57 -5.69 -26.27
C PHE A 239 4.78 -6.63 -26.37
N VAL A 240 4.61 -7.74 -27.09
CA VAL A 240 5.64 -8.77 -27.20
C VAL A 240 6.34 -8.65 -28.54
N PHE A 241 7.67 -8.63 -28.52
CA PHE A 241 8.53 -8.48 -29.69
C PHE A 241 9.71 -9.45 -29.60
N GLN A 242 9.65 -10.55 -30.38
CA GLN A 242 10.63 -11.64 -30.30
C GLN A 242 10.71 -12.20 -28.88
N ASN A 243 11.84 -12.02 -28.19
CA ASN A 243 12.09 -12.46 -26.83
C ASN A 243 11.91 -11.33 -25.79
N ASN A 244 11.47 -10.15 -26.22
CA ASN A 244 11.29 -8.98 -25.36
C ASN A 244 9.81 -8.69 -25.13
N ARG A 245 9.49 -8.11 -23.97
CA ARG A 245 8.14 -7.64 -23.63
C ARG A 245 8.21 -6.22 -23.12
N LEU A 246 7.33 -5.35 -23.61
CA LEU A 246 7.04 -4.05 -23.03
C LEU A 246 5.65 -4.07 -22.41
N THR A 247 5.56 -3.89 -21.10
CA THR A 247 4.31 -3.71 -20.38
C THR A 247 4.10 -2.23 -20.10
N ILE A 248 2.90 -1.71 -20.36
CA ILE A 248 2.48 -0.36 -19.98
C ILE A 248 1.25 -0.48 -19.10
N GLY A 249 1.24 0.26 -17.99
CA GLY A 249 0.14 0.32 -17.02
C GLY A 249 -0.24 1.75 -16.67
N ILE A 250 -1.54 1.96 -16.44
CA ILE A 250 -2.11 3.23 -15.95
C ILE A 250 -3.16 2.89 -14.91
N ASP A 251 -3.06 3.50 -13.73
CA ASP A 251 -4.04 3.34 -12.65
C ASP A 251 -4.60 4.69 -12.24
N ALA A 252 -5.93 4.81 -12.19
CA ALA A 252 -6.63 5.90 -11.53
C ALA A 252 -6.92 5.53 -10.08
N ILE A 253 -6.66 6.45 -9.15
CA ILE A 253 -6.74 6.24 -7.71
C ILE A 253 -7.70 7.27 -7.11
N HIS A 254 -8.65 6.79 -6.31
CA HIS A 254 -9.59 7.60 -5.55
C HIS A 254 -9.52 7.17 -4.07
N PRO A 255 -8.74 7.87 -3.24
CA PRO A 255 -8.64 7.62 -1.80
C PRO A 255 -9.68 8.45 -1.01
N ASN A 256 -10.00 8.05 0.21
CA ASN A 256 -10.89 8.81 1.11
C ASN A 256 -10.18 9.92 1.92
N ASP A 257 -8.85 9.97 1.85
CA ASP A 257 -7.98 10.82 2.68
C ASP A 257 -7.02 11.72 1.87
N ASN A 258 -7.17 11.74 0.54
CA ASN A 258 -6.39 12.59 -0.36
C ASN A 258 -7.16 12.90 -1.65
N ALA A 259 -6.59 13.71 -2.55
CA ALA A 259 -7.18 13.94 -3.87
C ALA A 259 -6.96 12.74 -4.80
N GLU A 260 -7.78 12.66 -5.85
CA GLU A 260 -7.59 11.68 -6.91
C GLU A 260 -6.28 11.89 -7.66
N ALA A 261 -5.72 10.78 -8.13
CA ALA A 261 -4.45 10.78 -8.83
C ALA A 261 -4.41 9.73 -9.92
N VAL A 262 -3.43 9.88 -10.82
CA VAL A 262 -3.13 8.88 -11.84
C VAL A 262 -1.68 8.43 -11.72
N ASN A 263 -1.48 7.12 -11.70
CA ASN A 263 -0.16 6.51 -11.78
C ASN A 263 0.06 5.97 -13.19
N ILE A 264 1.27 6.13 -13.72
CA ILE A 264 1.68 5.61 -15.02
C ILE A 264 2.99 4.85 -14.86
N GLY A 265 3.10 3.69 -15.49
CA GLY A 265 4.28 2.84 -15.38
C GLY A 265 4.56 2.02 -16.63
N GLY A 266 5.84 1.71 -16.84
CA GLY A 266 6.32 0.85 -17.89
C GLY A 266 7.35 -0.16 -17.38
N GLU A 267 7.31 -1.37 -17.93
CA GLU A 267 8.32 -2.42 -17.70
C GLU A 267 8.80 -2.93 -19.06
N TYR A 268 10.11 -2.85 -19.30
CA TYR A 268 10.75 -3.54 -20.40
C TYR A 268 11.47 -4.78 -19.88
N ALA A 269 11.03 -5.95 -20.34
CA ALA A 269 11.63 -7.25 -20.06
C ALA A 269 12.48 -7.68 -21.26
N PHE A 270 13.77 -7.90 -21.00
CA PHE A 270 14.71 -8.45 -21.96
C PHE A 270 14.90 -9.95 -21.68
N ASN A 271 14.50 -10.79 -22.64
CA ASN A 271 14.52 -12.26 -22.55
C ASN A 271 13.88 -12.82 -21.26
N GLU A 272 12.91 -12.11 -20.66
CA GLU A 272 12.27 -12.47 -19.39
C GLU A 272 13.23 -12.68 -18.20
N ASN A 273 14.48 -12.21 -18.30
CA ASN A 273 15.52 -12.38 -17.28
C ASN A 273 15.97 -11.05 -16.68
N VAL A 274 15.96 -9.98 -17.49
CA VAL A 274 16.39 -8.65 -17.08
C VAL A 274 15.24 -7.67 -17.29
N PHE A 275 14.93 -6.86 -16.28
CA PHE A 275 13.81 -5.95 -16.29
C PHE A 275 14.28 -4.53 -16.00
N ILE A 276 13.86 -3.58 -16.82
CA ILE A 276 14.04 -2.15 -16.60
C ILE A 276 12.66 -1.52 -16.48
N ARG A 277 12.46 -0.70 -15.46
CA ARG A 277 11.16 -0.15 -15.10
C ARG A 277 11.28 1.35 -14.85
N ALA A 278 10.26 2.07 -15.28
CA ALA A 278 10.11 3.48 -14.98
C ALA A 278 8.65 3.80 -14.80
N GLY A 279 8.35 4.78 -13.95
CA GLY A 279 7.00 5.25 -13.75
C GLY A 279 6.96 6.63 -13.15
N TYR A 280 5.74 7.14 -13.04
CA TYR A 280 5.42 8.39 -12.40
C TYR A 280 4.20 8.18 -11.52
N LYS A 281 4.34 8.50 -10.24
CA LYS A 281 3.28 8.36 -9.25
C LYS A 281 2.56 9.68 -9.08
N SER A 282 1.28 9.62 -8.74
CA SER A 282 0.52 10.79 -8.28
C SER A 282 0.43 11.92 -9.32
N THR A 283 0.34 11.56 -10.61
CA THR A 283 0.14 12.52 -11.70
C THR A 283 -1.16 13.30 -11.45
N PHE A 284 -1.12 14.61 -11.70
CA PHE A 284 -2.21 15.58 -11.51
C PHE A 284 -2.48 16.03 -10.06
N LEU A 285 -1.80 15.47 -9.05
CA LEU A 285 -1.78 16.07 -7.71
C LEU A 285 -0.89 17.32 -7.71
N THR A 286 -1.45 18.48 -7.35
CA THR A 286 -0.72 19.76 -7.36
C THR A 286 0.35 19.90 -6.27
N ASN A 287 0.19 19.20 -5.14
CA ASN A 287 1.09 19.28 -3.98
C ASN A 287 1.75 17.92 -3.67
N THR A 288 2.04 17.13 -4.70
CA THR A 288 2.73 15.84 -4.52
C THR A 288 4.24 16.08 -4.41
N GLU A 289 4.85 15.50 -3.39
CA GLU A 289 6.31 15.33 -3.33
C GLU A 289 6.74 14.05 -4.06
N GLU A 290 5.80 13.15 -4.38
CA GLU A 290 6.10 11.92 -5.12
C GLU A 290 6.35 12.22 -6.60
N GLY A 291 7.46 11.71 -7.14
CA GLY A 291 7.89 11.97 -8.50
C GLY A 291 8.16 10.72 -9.33
N ILE A 292 9.28 10.77 -10.07
CA ILE A 292 9.75 9.69 -10.94
C ILE A 292 10.14 8.48 -10.09
N THR A 293 9.78 7.30 -10.57
CA THR A 293 10.28 6.03 -10.04
C THR A 293 11.05 5.27 -11.11
N LEU A 294 12.12 4.62 -10.68
CA LEU A 294 13.01 3.83 -11.54
C LEU A 294 13.29 2.50 -10.86
N GLY A 295 13.48 1.45 -11.64
CA GLY A 295 13.81 0.17 -11.08
C GLY A 295 14.43 -0.80 -12.05
N PHE A 296 15.04 -1.81 -11.44
CA PHE A 296 15.74 -2.87 -12.13
C PHE A 296 15.38 -4.20 -11.49
N GLY A 297 15.28 -5.24 -12.30
CA GLY A 297 14.96 -6.58 -11.84
C GLY A 297 15.80 -7.63 -12.55
N LEU A 298 16.15 -8.68 -11.82
CA LEU A 298 16.80 -9.88 -12.33
C LEU A 298 15.99 -11.09 -11.93
N LYS A 299 15.72 -11.95 -12.92
CA LYS A 299 15.18 -13.30 -12.71
C LYS A 299 16.24 -14.30 -13.12
N TYR A 300 16.57 -15.19 -12.20
CA TYR A 300 17.58 -16.23 -12.38
C TYR A 300 16.97 -17.60 -12.10
N GLU A 301 17.17 -18.54 -13.01
CA GLU A 301 16.74 -19.93 -12.83
C GLU A 301 17.80 -20.68 -12.01
N LEU A 302 17.45 -21.08 -10.79
CA LEU A 302 18.35 -21.84 -9.90
C LEU A 302 18.38 -23.33 -10.31
N SER A 303 17.22 -23.86 -10.67
CA SER A 303 17.00 -25.20 -11.19
C SER A 303 15.73 -25.22 -12.03
N PRO A 304 15.49 -26.23 -12.88
CA PRO A 304 14.27 -26.30 -13.69
C PRO A 304 13.00 -26.07 -12.86
N GLY A 305 12.29 -24.97 -13.15
CA GLY A 305 11.05 -24.59 -12.45
C GLY A 305 11.22 -23.75 -11.18
N ILE A 306 12.44 -23.56 -10.66
CA ILE A 306 12.72 -22.74 -9.49
C ILE A 306 13.47 -21.46 -9.91
N TYR A 307 12.85 -20.32 -9.64
CA TYR A 307 13.38 -19.01 -10.03
C TYR A 307 13.59 -18.12 -8.82
N ALA A 308 14.77 -17.51 -8.73
CA ALA A 308 15.04 -16.42 -7.81
C ALA A 308 14.86 -15.08 -8.52
N ASN A 309 14.22 -14.13 -7.85
CA ASN A 309 14.05 -12.76 -8.33
C ASN A 309 14.74 -11.80 -7.37
N LEU A 310 15.48 -10.85 -7.94
CA LEU A 310 16.06 -9.71 -7.24
C LEU A 310 15.54 -8.45 -7.88
N ASP A 311 14.93 -7.57 -7.10
CA ASP A 311 14.38 -6.31 -7.58
C ASP A 311 14.88 -5.14 -6.74
N TYR A 312 15.13 -4.01 -7.40
CA TYR A 312 15.48 -2.75 -6.79
C TYR A 312 14.62 -1.63 -7.38
N ALA A 313 14.24 -0.67 -6.54
CA ALA A 313 13.58 0.55 -6.98
C ALA A 313 14.09 1.78 -6.22
N TYR A 314 14.14 2.86 -6.97
CA TYR A 314 14.32 4.23 -6.52
C TYR A 314 12.99 4.96 -6.69
N GLN A 315 12.58 5.74 -5.69
CA GLN A 315 11.43 6.62 -5.78
C GLN A 315 11.81 8.02 -5.31
N ASP A 316 11.54 9.01 -6.16
CA ASP A 316 11.75 10.42 -5.86
C ASP A 316 10.65 10.96 -4.95
N PHE A 317 11.05 11.76 -3.96
CA PHE A 317 10.19 12.35 -2.95
C PHE A 317 10.48 13.85 -2.72
N GLY A 318 11.01 14.55 -3.73
CA GLY A 318 11.17 16.00 -3.71
C GLY A 318 11.97 16.49 -2.50
N VAL A 319 11.32 17.25 -1.61
CA VAL A 319 11.95 17.82 -0.40
C VAL A 319 12.44 16.75 0.58
N LEU A 320 11.84 15.56 0.57
CA LEU A 320 12.24 14.43 1.41
C LEU A 320 13.32 13.57 0.74
N SER A 321 13.94 14.08 -0.34
CA SER A 321 14.94 13.39 -1.16
C SER A 321 14.36 12.16 -1.87
N TYR A 322 14.66 10.95 -1.40
CA TYR A 322 14.28 9.72 -2.09
C TYR A 322 14.19 8.53 -1.13
N THR A 323 13.50 7.49 -1.57
CA THR A 323 13.44 6.20 -0.88
C THR A 323 14.03 5.10 -1.75
N GLN A 324 14.52 4.04 -1.09
CA GLN A 324 15.10 2.88 -1.74
C GLN A 324 14.41 1.61 -1.31
N HIS A 325 14.11 0.75 -2.29
CA HIS A 325 13.33 -0.46 -2.10
C HIS A 325 14.09 -1.65 -2.66
N PHE A 326 14.16 -2.72 -1.88
CA PHE A 326 14.88 -3.95 -2.19
C PHE A 326 13.90 -5.11 -2.09
N GLY A 327 14.00 -6.07 -3.00
CA GLY A 327 13.12 -7.22 -3.07
C GLY A 327 13.89 -8.47 -3.41
N ILE A 328 13.62 -9.55 -2.69
CA ILE A 328 14.12 -10.89 -2.99
C ILE A 328 12.97 -11.88 -2.94
N GLY A 329 12.77 -12.60 -4.04
CA GLY A 329 11.70 -13.57 -4.17
C GLY A 329 12.17 -14.90 -4.70
N ILE A 330 11.38 -15.92 -4.43
CA ILE A 330 11.53 -17.25 -5.00
C ILE A 330 10.17 -17.73 -5.53
N LYS A 331 10.19 -18.37 -6.70
CA LYS A 331 9.02 -19.01 -7.30
C LYS A 331 9.36 -20.48 -7.58
N PHE A 332 8.43 -21.38 -7.29
CA PHE A 332 8.59 -22.84 -7.45
C PHE A 332 7.24 -23.54 -7.64
#